data_AF-A0A2W4QSR6-F1
#
_entry.id   AF-A0A2W4QSR6-F1
#
_cell.length_a   1.000
_cell.length_b   1.000
_cell.length_c   1.000
_cell.angle_alpha   90.00
_cell.angle_beta   90.00
_cell.angle_gamma   90.00
#
_symmetry.space_group_name_H-M   'P 1'
#
loop_
_entity.id
_entity.type
_entity.pdbx_description
1 polymer ?
#
loop_
_entity_poly.entity_id
_entity_poly.type
_entity_poly.pdbx_seq_one_letter_code
_entity_poly.pdbx_strand_id
1 'polypeptide(L)' 'FLSFCLSSLAFGLLHGRWLAGTLAGMALAGALYRRGKLGDAIMAHLVANALIALSVLGWGKWTLWS' A
#
# COMPACT_ATOMS: atom_id res chain seq x y z
N PHE A 1 -15.18 -9.51 1.77
CA PHE A 1 -15.46 -8.31 0.97
C PHE A 1 -15.51 -7.05 1.84
N LEU A 2 -16.37 -7.00 2.87
CA LEU A 2 -16.45 -5.84 3.78
C LEU A 2 -15.10 -5.46 4.41
N SER A 3 -14.34 -6.43 4.93
CA SER A 3 -13.01 -6.23 5.50
C SER A 3 -12.00 -5.68 4.50
N PHE A 4 -12.12 -6.03 3.21
CA PHE A 4 -11.26 -5.53 2.14
C PHE A 4 -11.53 -4.06 1.85
N CYS A 5 -12.81 -3.69 1.71
CA CYS A 5 -13.19 -2.29 1.48
C CYS A 5 -12.83 -1.41 2.68
N LEU A 6 -13.16 -1.86 3.90
CA LEU A 6 -12.86 -1.12 5.13
C LEU A 6 -11.36 -0.94 5.35
N SER A 7 -10.55 -2.00 5.19
CA SER A 7 -9.10 -1.90 5.33
C SER A 7 -8.46 -1.02 4.26
N SER A 8 -8.91 -1.11 3.01
CA SER A 8 -8.42 -0.26 1.93
C SER A 8 -8.77 1.21 2.16
N LEU A 9 -9.99 1.50 2.60
CA LEU A 9 -10.45 2.86 2.85
C LEU A 9 -9.75 3.47 4.06
N ALA A 10 -9.59 2.70 5.15
CA ALA A 10 -8.80 3.10 6.31
C ALA A 10 -7.34 3.39 5.93
N PHE A 11 -6.73 2.54 5.10
CA PHE A 11 -5.38 2.75 4.60
C PHE A 11 -5.27 4.05 3.80
N GLY A 12 -6.26 4.34 2.95
CA GLY A 12 -6.33 5.58 2.21
C GLY A 12 -6.39 6.81 3.10
N LEU A 13 -7.29 6.81 4.07
CA LEU A 13 -7.46 7.91 5.03
C LEU A 13 -6.16 8.22 5.80
N LEU A 14 -5.38 7.19 6.13
CA LEU A 14 -4.10 7.34 6.84
C LEU A 14 -2.98 7.96 6.00
N HIS A 15 -3.04 7.90 4.67
CA HIS A 15 -1.98 8.37 3.77
C HIS A 15 -2.12 9.84 3.32
N GLY A 16 -3.10 10.58 3.84
CA GLY A 16 -3.40 11.98 3.46
C GLY A 16 -3.98 12.16 2.04
N ARG A 17 -3.59 11.27 1.12
CA ARG A 17 -4.11 11.17 -0.25
C ARG A 17 -5.14 10.06 -0.33
N TRP A 18 -6.32 10.30 0.25
CA TRP A 18 -7.34 9.28 0.49
C TRP A 18 -7.66 8.39 -0.72
N LEU A 19 -7.79 8.97 -1.92
CA LEU A 19 -8.09 8.21 -3.14
C LEU A 19 -6.90 7.32 -3.57
N ALA A 20 -5.70 7.89 -3.65
CA ALA A 20 -4.50 7.18 -4.08
C ALA A 20 -4.09 6.10 -3.07
N GLY A 21 -4.16 6.41 -1.77
CA GLY A 21 -3.93 5.44 -0.71
C GLY A 21 -4.97 4.33 -0.73
N THR A 22 -6.26 4.63 -0.93
CA THR A 22 -7.30 3.58 -1.01
C THR A 22 -7.04 2.62 -2.17
N LEU A 23 -6.70 3.15 -3.35
CA LEU A 23 -6.34 2.33 -4.52
C LEU A 23 -5.08 1.48 -4.28
N ALA A 24 -4.07 2.04 -3.62
CA ALA A 24 -2.88 1.29 -3.22
C ALA A 24 -3.24 0.17 -2.24
N GLY A 25 -4.05 0.47 -1.21
CA GLY A 25 -4.56 -0.53 -0.26
C GLY A 25 -5.33 -1.66 -0.94
N MET A 26 -6.19 -1.33 -1.92
CA MET A 26 -6.91 -2.31 -2.74
C MET A 26 -5.95 -3.18 -3.57
N ALA A 27 -4.91 -2.60 -4.16
CA ALA A 27 -3.93 -3.33 -4.94
C ALA A 27 -3.09 -4.29 -4.07
N LEU A 28 -2.66 -3.82 -2.90
CA LEU A 28 -1.90 -4.61 -1.93
C LEU A 28 -2.75 -5.76 -1.35
N ALA A 29 -3.98 -5.47 -0.94
CA ALA A 29 -4.93 -6.48 -0.49
C ALA A 29 -5.40 -7.38 -1.65
N GLY A 30 -5.29 -6.93 -2.91
CA GLY A 30 -5.46 -7.74 -4.11
C GLY A 30 -4.51 -8.94 -4.17
N ALA A 31 -3.29 -8.80 -3.63
CA ALA A 31 -2.33 -9.89 -3.56
C ALA A 31 -2.82 -11.06 -2.68
N LEU A 32 -3.62 -10.78 -1.65
CA LEU A 32 -4.27 -11.82 -0.83
C LEU A 32 -5.11 -12.76 -1.69
N TYR A 33 -5.85 -12.22 -2.67
CA TYR A 33 -6.78 -13.00 -3.47
C TYR A 33 -6.12 -13.88 -4.53
N ARG A 34 -4.81 -13.72 -4.79
CA ARG A 34 -4.08 -14.60 -5.72
C ARG A 34 -3.84 -16.00 -5.16
N ARG A 35 -3.51 -16.13 -3.87
CA ARG A 35 -3.24 -17.44 -3.23
C ARG A 35 -3.97 -17.67 -1.92
N GLY A 36 -4.80 -16.72 -1.48
CA GLY A 36 -5.54 -16.78 -0.21
C GLY A 36 -4.65 -16.59 1.03
N LYS A 37 -3.41 -16.08 0.87
CA LYS A 37 -2.44 -15.96 1.96
C LYS A 37 -2.25 -14.50 2.37
N LEU A 38 -2.41 -14.23 3.67
CA LEU A 38 -2.15 -12.90 4.24
C LEU A 38 -0.70 -12.45 3.97
N GLY A 39 0.24 -13.40 3.97
CA GLY A 39 1.64 -13.15 3.67
C GLY A 39 1.88 -12.48 2.31
N ASP A 40 1.03 -12.73 1.30
CA ASP A 40 1.18 -12.13 -0.02
C ASP A 40 0.87 -10.62 0.03
N ALA A 41 -0.14 -10.21 0.80
CA ALA A 41 -0.46 -8.81 1.01
C ALA A 41 0.63 -8.10 1.84
N ILE A 42 1.18 -8.77 2.86
CA ILE A 42 2.30 -8.25 3.66
C ILE A 42 3.54 -8.04 2.79
N MET A 43 3.89 -9.03 1.96
CA MET A 43 5.04 -8.92 1.07
C MET A 43 4.85 -7.85 0.00
N ALA A 44 3.65 -7.73 -0.58
CA ALA A 44 3.34 -6.66 -1.51
C ALA A 44 3.54 -5.28 -0.85
N HIS A 45 3.10 -5.12 0.40
CA HIS A 45 3.25 -3.88 1.14
C HIS A 45 4.71 -3.58 1.46
N LEU A 46 5.48 -4.58 1.91
CA LEU A 46 6.92 -4.45 2.16
C LEU A 46 7.68 -4.01 0.90
N VAL A 47 7.39 -4.64 -0.25
CA VAL A 47 8.02 -4.29 -1.53
C VAL A 47 7.67 -2.87 -1.94
N ALA A 48 6.41 -2.45 -1.78
CA ALA A 48 5.99 -1.08 -2.07
C ALA A 48 6.76 -0.06 -1.21
N ASN A 49 6.88 -0.31 0.10
CA ASN A 49 7.64 0.56 1.00
C ASN A 49 9.13 0.58 0.67
N ALA A 50 9.71 -0.57 0.30
CA ALA A 50 11.10 -0.65 -0.13
C ALA A 50 11.35 0.19 -1.39
N LEU A 51 10.46 0.13 -2.39
CA LEU A 51 10.55 0.96 -3.59
C LEU A 51 10.42 2.45 -3.28
N ILE A 52 9.52 2.83 -2.37
CA ILE A 52 9.40 4.22 -1.91
C ILE A 52 10.70 4.65 -1.25
N ALA A 53 11.26 3.87 -0.32
CA ALA A 53 12.51 4.18 0.35
C ALA A 53 13.68 4.32 -0.64
N LEU A 54 13.80 3.39 -1.61
CA LEU A 54 14.80 3.48 -2.68
C LEU A 54 14.59 4.73 -3.53
N SER A 55 13.36 5.11 -3.82
CA SER A 55 13.07 6.33 -4.60
C SER A 55 13.45 7.62 -3.84
N VAL A 56 13.23 7.64 -2.52
CA VAL A 56 13.59 8.78 -1.66
C VAL A 56 15.10 8.89 -1.52
N LEU A 57 15.77 7.79 -1.16
CA LEU A 57 17.21 7.77 -0.91
C LEU A 57 18.03 7.88 -2.22
N GLY A 58 17.58 7.26 -3.31
CA GLY A 58 18.31 7.22 -4.58
C GLY A 58 18.08 8.43 -5.48
N TRP A 59 16.87 9.01 -5.47
CA TRP A 59 16.50 10.13 -6.36
C TRP A 59 16.09 11.41 -5.61
N GLY A 60 16.26 11.45 -4.29
CA GLY A 60 15.94 12.64 -3.48
C GLY A 60 14.46 13.01 -3.50
N LYS A 61 13.56 12.04 -3.72
CA LYS A 61 12.10 12.26 -3.76
C LYS A 61 11.47 12.41 -2.38
N TRP A 62 12.03 13.30 -1.55
CA TRP A 62 11.62 13.53 -0.15
C TRP A 62 10.13 13.82 0.03
N THR A 63 9.47 14.36 -0.99
CA THR A 63 8.00 14.54 -1.02
C THR A 63 7.19 13.26 -0.80
N LEU A 64 7.78 12.07 -0.91
CA LEU A 64 7.12 10.80 -0.63
C LEU A 64 7.11 10.44 0.87
N TRP A 65 7.87 11.16 1.71
CA TRP A 65 7.91 11.01 3.17
C TRP A 65 7.27 12.19 3.92
N SER A 66 6.75 13.18 3.21
CA SER A 66 6.05 14.35 3.75
C SER A 66 4.54 14.20 3.60
#